data_AF-A0A1H9HVR9-F1
#
_entry.id   AF-A0A1H9HVR9-F1
#
_cell.length_a   1.000
_cell.length_b   1.000
_cell.length_c   1.000
_cell.angle_alpha   90.00
_cell.angle_beta   90.00
_cell.angle_gamma   90.00
#
_symmetry.space_group_name_H-M   'P 1'
#
loop_
_entity.id
_entity.type
_entity.pdbx_description
1 polymer ?
#
loop_
_entity_poly.entity_id
_entity_poly.type
_entity_poly.pdbx_seq_one_letter_code
_entity_poly.pdbx_strand_id
1 'polypeptide(L)'
;MGSKKFRNKLCVYCARETSVTGDHVFAREFFLPNRRCNLPQVPTCGPCNNAKSKIEHYLTALLPFGGRHTDALESLTTLVPKRLERNKKLQRHLATRRSTVWSLENGVYRQAMTVPLEPGSIEQLFALIAKGLAWHHWRLYFTEEHTLEAMALTSFGEKFLQQNFFDLNVAQRVQVSLGEGTVQYEAVQGVDCSHITVWRFKVYGGLAMGGDPEAPNEVCNQIAVLTAPNRTFRMAELLSKFGAIPKEKAADLFSSSQNK
;
A
#
# COMPACT_ATOMS: atom_id res chain seq x y z
N MET A 1 -6.32 -25.59 -2.44
CA MET A 1 -6.93 -25.92 -1.13
C MET A 1 -6.43 -24.92 -0.10
N GLY A 2 -7.33 -24.28 0.65
CA GLY A 2 -6.95 -23.32 1.70
C GLY A 2 -6.17 -23.98 2.83
N SER A 3 -5.19 -23.28 3.40
CA SER A 3 -4.38 -23.81 4.49
C SER A 3 -5.23 -24.06 5.74
N LYS A 4 -5.29 -25.32 6.19
CA LYS A 4 -6.02 -25.72 7.41
C LYS A 4 -5.51 -24.97 8.65
N LYS A 5 -4.26 -24.52 8.65
CA LYS A 5 -3.60 -23.75 9.73
C LYS A 5 -4.34 -22.47 10.11
N PHE A 6 -5.10 -21.90 9.17
CA PHE A 6 -5.75 -20.60 9.35
C PHE A 6 -7.25 -20.68 9.53
N ARG A 7 -7.85 -21.88 9.56
CA ARG A 7 -9.29 -22.01 9.86
C ARG A 7 -9.55 -21.77 11.34
N ASN A 8 -10.72 -21.24 11.67
CA ASN A 8 -11.22 -21.03 13.03
C ASN A 8 -10.36 -20.06 13.87
N LYS A 9 -9.68 -19.11 13.23
CA LYS A 9 -8.98 -18.00 13.89
C LYS A 9 -9.77 -16.71 13.71
N LEU A 10 -9.42 -15.65 14.43
CA LEU A 10 -9.99 -14.34 14.16
C LEU A 10 -9.48 -13.83 12.80
N CYS A 11 -10.37 -13.27 11.98
CA CYS A 11 -10.01 -12.66 10.71
C CYS A 11 -9.14 -11.42 10.96
N VAL A 12 -7.96 -11.34 10.33
CA VAL A 12 -7.02 -10.23 10.51
C VAL A 12 -7.56 -8.91 9.97
N TYR A 13 -8.35 -8.94 8.89
CA TYR A 13 -8.76 -7.73 8.21
C TYR A 13 -9.92 -7.00 8.91
N CYS A 14 -10.90 -7.74 9.44
CA CYS A 14 -12.04 -7.15 10.17
C CYS A 14 -11.97 -7.29 11.69
N ALA A 15 -11.08 -8.15 12.22
CA ALA A 15 -10.95 -8.44 13.66
C ALA A 15 -12.28 -8.81 14.35
N ARG A 16 -13.23 -9.40 13.60
CA ARG A 16 -14.58 -9.72 14.07
C ARG A 16 -15.01 -11.13 13.72
N GLU A 17 -14.93 -11.47 12.44
CA GLU A 17 -15.40 -12.74 11.92
C GLU A 17 -14.38 -13.86 12.11
N THR A 18 -14.88 -15.10 12.12
CA THR A 18 -14.02 -16.28 12.11
C THR A 18 -13.47 -16.55 10.70
N SER A 19 -12.20 -16.92 10.63
CA SER A 19 -11.52 -17.22 9.37
C SER A 19 -11.88 -18.58 8.81
N VAL A 20 -12.11 -18.61 7.50
CA VAL A 20 -12.46 -19.83 6.74
C VAL A 20 -11.28 -20.36 5.93
N THR A 21 -10.26 -19.55 5.73
CA THR A 21 -9.03 -19.87 4.98
C THR A 21 -7.86 -18.98 5.41
N GLY A 22 -6.67 -19.29 4.89
CA GLY A 22 -5.56 -18.35 4.84
C GLY A 22 -5.61 -17.54 3.54
N ASP A 23 -5.24 -16.27 3.64
CA ASP A 23 -5.00 -15.36 2.52
C ASP A 23 -3.52 -15.01 2.44
N HIS A 24 -3.02 -14.74 1.23
CA HIS A 24 -1.68 -14.16 1.08
C HIS A 24 -1.80 -12.65 1.29
N VAL A 25 -0.96 -12.08 2.15
CA VAL A 25 -1.02 -10.64 2.44
C VAL A 25 -0.85 -9.83 1.16
N PHE A 26 0.06 -10.26 0.30
CA PHE A 26 0.16 -9.81 -1.09
C PHE A 26 -0.37 -10.89 -2.03
N ALA A 27 -1.28 -10.55 -2.95
CA ALA A 27 -1.67 -11.46 -4.02
C ALA A 27 -0.45 -12.03 -4.73
N ARG A 28 -0.49 -13.34 -5.00
CA ARG A 28 0.59 -14.06 -5.70
C ARG A 28 0.84 -13.47 -7.09
N GLU A 29 -0.19 -12.87 -7.67
CA GLU A 29 -0.24 -12.22 -8.96
C GLU A 29 0.60 -10.94 -9.05
N PHE A 30 1.00 -10.34 -7.92
CA PHE A 30 2.03 -9.29 -7.93
C PHE A 30 3.43 -9.84 -8.24
N PHE A 31 3.62 -11.15 -8.15
CA PHE A 31 4.92 -11.80 -8.35
C PHE A 31 4.88 -12.70 -9.60
N LEU A 32 6.03 -12.76 -10.28
CA LEU A 32 6.26 -13.75 -11.32
C LEU A 32 6.10 -15.17 -10.75
N PRO A 33 5.62 -16.16 -11.53
CA PRO A 33 5.34 -17.50 -11.02
C PRO A 33 6.50 -18.16 -10.25
N ASN A 34 7.73 -17.98 -10.72
CA ASN A 34 8.97 -18.46 -10.12
C ASN A 34 9.39 -17.70 -8.84
N ARG A 35 8.76 -16.56 -8.53
CA ARG A 35 9.10 -15.68 -7.39
C ARG A 35 8.03 -15.62 -6.31
N ARG A 36 7.14 -16.62 -6.26
CA ARG A 36 6.01 -16.72 -5.31
C ARG A 36 6.33 -17.52 -4.04
N CYS A 37 7.60 -17.83 -3.77
CA CYS A 37 7.99 -18.57 -2.60
C CYS A 37 7.82 -17.73 -1.32
N ASN A 38 7.46 -18.38 -0.20
CA ASN A 38 7.47 -17.80 1.14
C ASN A 38 6.66 -16.50 1.33
N LEU A 39 5.62 -16.29 0.52
CA LEU A 39 4.74 -15.13 0.68
C LEU A 39 3.97 -15.22 2.02
N PRO A 40 3.90 -14.13 2.80
CA PRO A 40 3.23 -14.14 4.10
C PRO A 40 1.75 -14.46 3.95
N GLN A 41 1.24 -15.32 4.83
CA GLN A 41 -0.16 -15.72 4.88
C GLN A 41 -0.79 -15.42 6.25
N VAL A 42 -2.08 -15.07 6.24
CA VAL A 42 -2.86 -14.65 7.42
C VAL A 42 -4.27 -15.23 7.43
N PRO A 43 -4.90 -15.41 8.61
CA PRO A 43 -6.28 -15.86 8.67
C PRO A 43 -7.26 -14.79 8.19
N THR A 44 -8.21 -15.19 7.34
CA THR A 44 -9.22 -14.30 6.75
C THR A 44 -10.61 -14.95 6.71
N CYS A 45 -11.65 -14.14 6.84
CA CYS A 45 -13.03 -14.54 6.57
C CYS A 45 -13.34 -14.41 5.07
N GLY A 46 -14.41 -15.07 4.61
CA GLY A 46 -14.84 -15.05 3.22
C GLY A 46 -15.09 -13.63 2.67
N PRO A 47 -15.87 -12.78 3.36
CA PRO A 47 -16.15 -11.42 2.90
C PRO A 47 -14.90 -10.56 2.70
N CYS A 48 -14.00 -10.50 3.68
CA CYS A 48 -12.77 -9.71 3.58
C CYS A 48 -11.83 -10.24 2.49
N ASN A 49 -11.69 -11.56 2.38
CA ASN A 49 -10.88 -12.18 1.33
C ASN A 49 -11.37 -11.80 -0.07
N ASN A 50 -12.69 -11.86 -0.28
CA ASN A 50 -13.31 -11.53 -1.56
C ASN A 50 -13.19 -10.03 -1.88
N ALA A 51 -13.36 -9.16 -0.88
CA ALA A 51 -13.20 -7.71 -1.05
C ALA A 51 -11.77 -7.35 -1.45
N LYS A 52 -10.77 -7.86 -0.71
CA LYS A 52 -9.35 -7.67 -1.00
C LYS A 52 -8.99 -8.19 -2.40
N SER A 53 -9.43 -9.40 -2.74
CA SER A 53 -9.15 -10.02 -4.06
C SER A 53 -9.64 -9.17 -5.24
N LYS A 54 -10.77 -8.46 -5.10
CA LYS A 54 -11.26 -7.55 -6.16
C LYS A 54 -10.31 -6.39 -6.40
N ILE A 55 -9.81 -5.77 -5.33
CA ILE A 55 -8.85 -4.66 -5.40
C ILE A 55 -7.51 -5.17 -5.97
N GLU A 56 -7.06 -6.35 -5.53
CA GLU A 56 -5.82 -6.96 -6.02
C GLU A 56 -5.89 -7.33 -7.50
N HIS A 57 -7.02 -7.89 -7.98
CA HIS A 57 -7.20 -8.17 -9.40
C HIS A 57 -7.12 -6.91 -10.27
N TYR A 58 -7.64 -5.79 -9.77
CA TYR A 58 -7.52 -4.50 -10.44
C TYR A 58 -6.07 -4.00 -10.44
N LEU A 59 -5.44 -3.93 -9.27
CA LEU A 59 -4.09 -3.37 -9.12
C LEU A 59 -2.99 -4.24 -9.76
N THR A 60 -3.13 -5.56 -9.77
CA THR A 60 -2.18 -6.44 -10.46
C THR A 60 -2.17 -6.23 -11.97
N ALA A 61 -3.23 -5.67 -12.57
CA ALA A 61 -3.24 -5.28 -13.98
C ALA A 61 -2.63 -3.89 -14.24
N LEU A 62 -2.51 -3.04 -13.21
CA LEU A 62 -2.14 -1.63 -13.33
C LEU A 62 -0.76 -1.29 -12.81
N LEU A 63 -0.40 -1.77 -11.62
CA LEU A 63 0.88 -1.42 -10.98
C LEU A 63 2.12 -1.72 -11.85
N PRO A 64 2.14 -2.78 -12.69
CA PRO A 64 3.29 -3.00 -13.57
C PRO A 64 3.58 -1.83 -14.53
N PHE A 65 2.60 -1.01 -14.91
CA PHE A 65 2.81 0.12 -15.83
C PHE A 65 3.68 1.23 -15.22
N GLY A 66 3.63 1.42 -13.90
CA GLY A 66 4.47 2.41 -13.20
C GLY A 66 5.76 1.81 -12.60
N GLY A 67 6.02 0.52 -12.81
CA GLY A 67 7.14 -0.18 -12.19
C GLY A 67 8.48 0.13 -12.86
N ARG A 68 9.54 0.19 -12.06
CA ARG A 68 10.94 0.41 -12.49
C ARG A 68 11.82 -0.83 -12.35
N HIS A 69 11.22 -1.96 -12.00
CA HIS A 69 11.87 -3.25 -11.81
C HIS A 69 11.67 -4.17 -13.02
N THR A 70 12.61 -5.08 -13.25
CA THR A 70 12.55 -6.04 -14.38
C THR A 70 11.27 -6.88 -14.36
N ASP A 71 10.77 -7.27 -13.20
CA ASP A 71 9.51 -8.02 -13.06
C ASP A 71 8.28 -7.25 -13.50
N ALA A 72 8.32 -5.91 -13.45
CA ALA A 72 7.23 -5.11 -13.99
C ALA A 72 7.18 -5.25 -15.51
N LEU A 73 8.33 -5.17 -16.18
CA LEU A 73 8.45 -5.37 -17.63
C LEU A 73 8.04 -6.79 -18.03
N GLU A 74 8.51 -7.81 -17.31
CA GLU A 74 8.10 -9.20 -17.58
C GLU A 74 6.60 -9.40 -17.32
N SER A 75 6.05 -8.79 -16.26
CA SER A 75 4.61 -8.85 -15.99
C SER A 75 3.79 -8.16 -17.08
N LEU A 76 4.23 -7.00 -17.57
CA LEU A 76 3.57 -6.27 -18.66
C LEU A 76 3.53 -7.06 -19.96
N THR A 77 4.56 -7.86 -20.23
CA THR A 77 4.66 -8.65 -21.46
C THR A 77 3.97 -10.00 -21.36
N THR A 78 3.96 -10.65 -20.19
CA THR A 78 3.53 -12.05 -20.06
C THR A 78 2.24 -12.26 -19.27
N LEU A 79 1.94 -11.40 -18.28
CA LEU A 79 0.83 -11.59 -17.32
C LEU A 79 -0.31 -10.59 -17.53
N VAL A 80 0.01 -9.30 -17.67
CA VAL A 80 -0.97 -8.22 -17.82
C VAL A 80 -1.87 -8.41 -19.06
N PRO A 81 -1.37 -8.82 -20.24
CA PRO A 81 -2.23 -9.03 -21.41
C PRO A 81 -3.33 -10.05 -21.14
N LYS A 82 -2.97 -11.19 -20.52
CA LYS A 82 -3.93 -12.25 -20.13
C LYS A 82 -4.97 -11.76 -19.11
N ARG A 83 -4.58 -10.84 -18.22
CA ARG A 83 -5.50 -10.22 -17.24
C ARG A 83 -6.49 -9.30 -17.94
N LEU A 84 -6.01 -8.44 -18.83
CA LEU A 84 -6.85 -7.51 -19.58
C LEU A 84 -7.78 -8.21 -20.57
N GLU A 85 -7.34 -9.33 -21.17
CA GLU A 85 -8.20 -10.17 -22.00
C GLU A 85 -9.42 -10.70 -21.25
N ARG A 86 -9.24 -11.07 -19.98
CA ARG A 86 -10.32 -11.53 -19.09
C ARG A 86 -11.16 -10.39 -18.53
N ASN A 87 -10.68 -9.15 -18.58
CA ASN A 87 -11.37 -7.96 -18.11
C ASN A 87 -11.49 -6.90 -19.20
N LYS A 88 -12.35 -7.19 -20.20
CA LYS A 88 -12.59 -6.31 -21.34
C LYS A 88 -13.06 -4.91 -20.95
N LYS A 89 -13.78 -4.76 -19.83
CA LYS A 89 -14.21 -3.46 -19.30
C LYS A 89 -12.99 -2.63 -18.88
N LEU A 90 -12.09 -3.21 -18.10
CA LEU A 90 -10.84 -2.54 -17.71
C LEU A 90 -9.97 -2.25 -18.93
N GLN A 91 -9.81 -3.21 -19.84
CA GLN A 91 -9.04 -3.01 -21.07
C GLN A 91 -9.53 -1.79 -21.88
N ARG A 92 -10.84 -1.67 -22.09
CA ARG A 92 -11.46 -0.51 -22.76
C ARG A 92 -11.22 0.77 -21.97
N HIS A 93 -11.43 0.73 -20.66
CA HIS A 93 -11.20 1.90 -19.80
C HIS A 93 -9.77 2.43 -19.89
N LEU A 94 -8.76 1.56 -19.81
CA LEU A 94 -7.36 1.94 -19.95
C LEU A 94 -7.04 2.45 -21.36
N ALA A 95 -7.58 1.81 -22.40
CA ALA A 95 -7.37 2.26 -23.78
C ALA A 95 -7.92 3.67 -24.04
N THR A 96 -9.07 4.03 -23.45
CA THR A 96 -9.72 5.33 -23.62
C THR A 96 -9.10 6.43 -22.75
N ARG A 97 -8.55 6.08 -21.59
CA ARG A 97 -8.08 7.07 -20.59
C ARG A 97 -6.58 7.12 -20.40
N ARG A 98 -5.81 6.27 -21.08
CA ARG A 98 -4.36 6.45 -21.14
C ARG A 98 -4.05 7.81 -21.75
N SER A 99 -3.07 8.50 -21.19
CA SER A 99 -2.57 9.73 -21.76
C SER A 99 -1.05 9.67 -21.83
N THR A 100 -0.46 10.78 -22.24
CA THR A 100 0.98 10.88 -22.36
C THR A 100 1.41 12.20 -21.74
N VAL A 101 2.37 12.12 -20.83
CA VAL A 101 2.87 13.26 -20.07
C VAL A 101 4.38 13.37 -20.26
N TRP A 102 4.90 14.58 -20.13
CA TRP A 102 6.34 14.78 -19.99
C TRP A 102 6.72 14.55 -18.54
N SER A 103 7.57 13.57 -18.29
CA SER A 103 8.11 13.26 -16.96
C SER A 103 9.60 13.59 -16.93
N LEU A 104 10.06 14.18 -15.83
CA LEU A 104 11.48 14.41 -15.60
C LEU A 104 12.10 13.15 -14.99
N GLU A 105 12.88 12.42 -15.79
CA GLU A 105 13.57 11.21 -15.36
C GLU A 105 15.08 11.44 -15.43
N ASN A 106 15.77 11.35 -14.29
CA ASN A 106 17.23 11.56 -14.20
C ASN A 106 17.69 12.89 -14.82
N GLY A 107 16.92 13.96 -14.64
CA GLY A 107 17.23 15.29 -15.18
C GLY A 107 16.89 15.48 -16.67
N VAL A 108 16.29 14.48 -17.33
CA VAL A 108 15.89 14.55 -18.74
C VAL A 108 14.38 14.41 -18.86
N TYR A 109 13.74 15.32 -19.59
CA TYR A 109 12.33 15.19 -19.92
C TYR A 109 12.11 14.07 -20.92
N ARG A 110 11.26 13.11 -20.56
CA ARG A 110 10.85 11.99 -21.41
C ARG A 110 9.34 11.92 -21.49
N GLN A 111 8.88 11.54 -22.66
CA GLN A 111 7.47 11.29 -22.90
C GLN A 111 7.11 9.92 -22.29
N ALA A 112 6.23 9.92 -21.29
CA ALA A 112 5.80 8.72 -20.56
C ALA A 112 4.30 8.50 -20.73
N MET A 113 3.91 7.24 -20.94
CA MET A 113 2.50 6.85 -20.93
C MET A 113 1.99 6.80 -19.49
N THR A 114 0.81 7.35 -19.25
CA THR A 114 0.11 7.21 -17.97
C THR A 114 -1.15 6.38 -18.16
N VAL A 115 -1.52 5.65 -17.11
CA VAL A 115 -2.76 4.89 -17.03
C VAL A 115 -3.57 5.42 -15.85
N PRO A 116 -4.91 5.50 -15.96
CA PRO A 116 -5.72 5.97 -14.85
C PRO A 116 -5.71 4.97 -13.70
N LEU A 117 -5.52 5.49 -12.49
CA LEU A 117 -5.67 4.75 -11.25
C LEU A 117 -6.98 5.18 -10.57
N GLU A 118 -7.73 4.22 -10.06
CA GLU A 118 -8.94 4.49 -9.27
C GLU A 118 -8.52 5.11 -7.93
N PRO A 119 -9.01 6.31 -7.59
CA PRO A 119 -8.68 6.97 -6.33
C PRO A 119 -8.97 6.07 -5.13
N GLY A 120 -8.07 6.05 -4.15
CA GLY A 120 -8.24 5.27 -2.91
C GLY A 120 -7.94 3.77 -3.05
N SER A 121 -7.79 3.24 -4.27
CA SER A 121 -7.59 1.79 -4.46
C SER A 121 -6.24 1.29 -3.91
N ILE A 122 -5.18 2.09 -4.05
CA ILE A 122 -3.87 1.78 -3.48
C ILE A 122 -3.95 1.88 -1.97
N GLU A 123 -4.47 2.98 -1.45
CA GLU A 123 -4.61 3.27 -0.03
C GLU A 123 -5.38 2.15 0.67
N GLN A 124 -6.52 1.74 0.09
CA GLN A 124 -7.35 0.66 0.60
C GLN A 124 -6.60 -0.69 0.61
N LEU A 125 -5.88 -1.02 -0.46
CA LEU A 125 -5.11 -2.27 -0.49
C LEU A 125 -3.97 -2.24 0.52
N PHE A 126 -3.23 -1.14 0.61
CA PHE A 126 -2.05 -1.04 1.47
C PHE A 126 -2.43 -0.99 2.95
N ALA A 127 -3.57 -0.40 3.31
CA ALA A 127 -4.13 -0.53 4.66
C ALA A 127 -4.40 -2.01 5.01
N LEU A 128 -4.99 -2.79 4.10
CA LEU A 128 -5.21 -4.23 4.30
C LEU A 128 -3.88 -5.01 4.39
N ILE A 129 -2.91 -4.69 3.54
CA ILE A 129 -1.56 -5.27 3.58
C ILE A 129 -0.90 -5.00 4.93
N ALA A 130 -0.95 -3.76 5.43
CA ALA A 130 -0.38 -3.39 6.72
C ALA A 130 -1.04 -4.17 7.88
N LYS A 131 -2.37 -4.33 7.88
CA LYS A 131 -3.06 -5.22 8.86
C LYS A 131 -2.52 -6.65 8.78
N GLY A 132 -2.41 -7.19 7.57
CA GLY A 132 -1.88 -8.53 7.31
C GLY A 132 -0.45 -8.70 7.85
N LEU A 133 0.43 -7.74 7.55
CA LEU A 133 1.83 -7.78 7.98
C LEU A 133 2.00 -7.57 9.48
N ALA A 134 1.23 -6.67 10.09
CA ALA A 134 1.26 -6.47 11.54
C ALA A 134 0.87 -7.74 12.29
N TRP A 135 -0.14 -8.49 11.82
CA TRP A 135 -0.45 -9.80 12.38
C TRP A 135 0.64 -10.83 12.08
N HIS A 136 1.20 -10.81 10.87
CA HIS A 136 2.23 -11.77 10.46
C HIS A 136 3.47 -11.69 11.35
N HIS A 137 3.97 -10.46 11.58
CA HIS A 137 5.18 -10.17 12.34
C HIS A 137 4.93 -10.07 13.84
N TRP A 138 3.86 -9.40 14.26
CA TRP A 138 3.66 -8.99 15.66
C TRP A 138 2.37 -9.54 16.28
N ARG A 139 1.60 -10.35 15.55
CA ARG A 139 0.31 -10.92 15.99
C ARG A 139 -0.72 -9.88 16.43
N LEU A 140 -0.61 -8.65 15.92
CA LEU A 140 -1.57 -7.59 16.20
C LEU A 140 -2.85 -7.73 15.39
N TYR A 141 -3.96 -7.32 16.00
CA TYR A 141 -5.23 -7.12 15.34
C TYR A 141 -5.62 -5.65 15.43
N PHE A 142 -6.20 -5.11 14.36
CA PHE A 142 -6.74 -3.76 14.35
C PHE A 142 -8.26 -3.83 14.26
N THR A 143 -8.90 -3.43 15.36
CA THR A 143 -10.36 -3.31 15.51
C THR A 143 -10.85 -1.96 14.98
N GLU A 144 -12.15 -1.71 15.10
CA GLU A 144 -12.78 -0.40 14.79
C GLU A 144 -12.30 0.74 15.70
N GLU A 145 -11.56 0.44 16.78
CA GLU A 145 -10.91 1.41 17.66
C GLU A 145 -9.56 1.92 17.15
N HIS A 146 -9.14 1.46 15.97
CA HIS A 146 -7.87 1.81 15.34
C HIS A 146 -8.09 2.43 13.97
N THR A 147 -7.30 3.45 13.68
CA THR A 147 -7.23 4.10 12.37
C THR A 147 -6.01 3.58 11.64
N LEU A 148 -6.17 3.36 10.33
CA LEU A 148 -5.08 3.09 9.41
C LEU A 148 -5.18 4.09 8.27
N GLU A 149 -4.16 4.93 8.11
CA GLU A 149 -4.05 5.87 7.00
C GLU A 149 -2.95 5.40 6.07
N ALA A 150 -3.28 5.27 4.78
CA ALA A 150 -2.34 4.91 3.75
C ALA A 150 -2.20 6.08 2.77
N MET A 151 -0.98 6.35 2.33
CA MET A 151 -0.68 7.50 1.47
C MET A 151 0.50 7.20 0.54
N ALA A 152 0.48 7.80 -0.65
CA ALA A 152 1.66 7.86 -1.50
C ALA A 152 2.64 8.91 -0.93
N LEU A 153 3.93 8.57 -0.85
CA LEU A 153 4.92 9.45 -0.25
C LEU A 153 5.56 10.39 -1.27
N THR A 154 5.45 11.67 -0.97
CA THR A 154 6.23 12.75 -1.59
C THR A 154 7.68 12.71 -1.09
N SER A 155 8.58 13.42 -1.77
CA SER A 155 9.98 13.52 -1.30
C SER A 155 10.09 14.15 0.10
N PHE A 156 9.17 15.05 0.44
CA PHE A 156 9.07 15.61 1.78
C PHE A 156 8.54 14.57 2.78
N GLY A 157 7.46 13.87 2.45
CA GLY A 157 6.88 12.82 3.29
C GLY A 157 7.86 11.68 3.60
N GLU A 158 8.67 11.27 2.62
CA GLU A 158 9.75 10.28 2.84
C GLU A 158 10.76 10.75 3.90
N LYS A 159 11.25 11.99 3.79
CA LYS A 159 12.19 12.59 4.76
C LYS A 159 11.54 12.74 6.13
N PHE A 160 10.30 13.20 6.16
CA PHE A 160 9.54 13.37 7.39
C PHE A 160 9.42 12.03 8.12
N LEU A 161 8.97 10.97 7.43
CA LEU A 161 8.83 9.65 8.05
C LEU A 161 10.18 9.09 8.51
N GLN A 162 11.24 9.29 7.72
CA GLN A 162 12.57 8.85 8.09
C GLN A 162 12.98 9.46 9.44
N GLN A 163 12.94 10.79 9.55
CA GLN A 163 13.42 11.53 10.72
C GLN A 163 12.53 11.34 11.96
N ASN A 164 11.22 11.24 11.77
CA ASN A 164 10.25 11.24 12.89
C ASN A 164 9.78 9.85 13.30
N PHE A 165 10.15 8.79 12.57
CA PHE A 165 9.76 7.42 12.94
C PHE A 165 10.88 6.41 12.71
N PHE A 166 11.48 6.38 11.53
CA PHE A 166 12.46 5.32 11.22
C PHE A 166 13.85 5.56 11.83
N ASP A 167 14.22 6.78 12.20
CA ASP A 167 15.49 7.08 12.88
C ASP A 167 15.37 7.06 14.41
N LEU A 168 14.15 6.93 14.94
CA LEU A 168 13.89 6.93 16.38
C LEU A 168 14.14 5.56 17.02
N ASN A 169 14.21 5.55 18.36
CA ASN A 169 14.14 4.33 19.14
C ASN A 169 12.75 3.69 19.01
N VAL A 170 12.70 2.41 18.66
CA VAL A 170 11.47 1.68 18.31
C VAL A 170 11.45 0.33 19.02
N ALA A 171 10.26 -0.17 19.37
CA ALA A 171 10.12 -1.46 20.04
C ALA A 171 10.62 -2.60 19.13
N GLN A 172 10.19 -2.56 17.87
CA GLN A 172 10.51 -3.57 16.88
C GLN A 172 10.66 -2.93 15.50
N ARG A 173 11.52 -3.53 14.68
CA ARG A 173 11.73 -3.17 13.29
C ARG A 173 11.70 -4.42 12.42
N VAL A 174 11.11 -4.30 11.24
CA VAL A 174 11.18 -5.31 10.18
C VAL A 174 11.62 -4.67 8.88
N GLN A 175 12.45 -5.38 8.12
CA GLN A 175 12.83 -5.00 6.76
C GLN A 175 12.86 -6.26 5.92
N VAL A 176 12.07 -6.29 4.85
CA VAL A 176 11.84 -7.51 4.06
C VAL A 176 11.82 -7.18 2.58
N SER A 177 12.41 -8.07 1.78
CA SER A 177 12.30 -8.08 0.32
C SER A 177 11.66 -9.40 -0.14
N LEU A 178 10.61 -9.30 -0.94
CA LEU A 178 9.85 -10.42 -1.50
C LEU A 178 10.00 -10.45 -3.02
N GLY A 179 10.13 -11.65 -3.58
CA GLY A 179 10.25 -11.86 -5.02
C GLY A 179 11.38 -11.07 -5.66
N GLU A 180 12.57 -11.14 -5.06
CA GLU A 180 13.80 -10.47 -5.54
C GLU A 180 13.64 -8.96 -5.73
N GLY A 181 12.90 -8.28 -4.84
CA GLY A 181 12.72 -6.83 -4.90
C GLY A 181 11.43 -6.37 -5.57
N THR A 182 10.60 -7.29 -6.05
CA THR A 182 9.25 -6.97 -6.56
C THR A 182 8.39 -6.28 -5.51
N VAL A 183 8.48 -6.69 -4.25
CA VAL A 183 7.95 -5.91 -3.12
C VAL A 183 9.03 -5.80 -2.07
N GLN A 184 9.28 -4.59 -1.59
CA GLN A 184 10.11 -4.31 -0.44
C GLN A 184 9.28 -3.55 0.58
N TYR A 185 9.45 -3.87 1.85
CA TYR A 185 8.84 -3.09 2.91
C TYR A 185 9.73 -3.01 4.14
N GLU A 186 9.59 -1.90 4.85
CA GLU A 186 10.16 -1.66 6.16
C GLU A 186 9.02 -1.23 7.09
N ALA A 187 9.08 -1.63 8.36
CA ALA A 187 8.18 -1.08 9.35
C ALA A 187 8.79 -0.99 10.73
N VAL A 188 8.26 -0.05 11.50
CA VAL A 188 8.60 0.20 12.90
C VAL A 188 7.37 0.17 13.77
N GLN A 189 7.55 -0.26 15.02
CA GLN A 189 6.52 -0.29 16.06
C GLN A 189 6.88 0.64 17.22
N GLY A 190 5.92 1.43 17.68
CA GLY A 190 6.09 2.35 18.81
C GLY A 190 6.42 1.62 20.12
N VAL A 191 7.24 2.26 20.97
CA VAL A 191 7.69 1.72 22.25
C VAL A 191 6.53 1.61 23.25
N ASP A 192 5.75 2.68 23.41
CA ASP A 192 4.70 2.75 24.43
C ASP A 192 3.35 2.19 23.97
N CYS A 193 3.18 2.01 22.66
CA CYS A 193 1.96 1.49 22.07
C CYS A 193 2.25 0.64 20.85
N SER A 194 2.06 -0.68 20.98
CA SER A 194 2.29 -1.64 19.90
C SER A 194 1.40 -1.43 18.67
N HIS A 195 0.27 -0.75 18.82
CA HIS A 195 -0.67 -0.44 17.73
C HIS A 195 -0.30 0.85 16.98
N ILE A 196 0.71 1.60 17.46
CA ILE A 196 1.35 2.67 16.68
C ILE A 196 2.41 2.03 15.80
N THR A 197 2.16 1.96 14.51
CA THR A 197 3.09 1.35 13.55
C THR A 197 3.20 2.23 12.31
N VAL A 198 4.40 2.29 11.73
CA VAL A 198 4.66 2.99 10.47
C VAL A 198 5.28 2.00 9.51
N TRP A 199 4.65 1.87 8.35
CA TRP A 199 5.07 0.99 7.26
C TRP A 199 5.46 1.83 6.07
N ARG A 200 6.50 1.39 5.36
CA ARG A 200 6.96 1.98 4.09
C ARG A 200 7.13 0.87 3.08
N PHE A 201 6.52 1.04 1.91
CA PHE A 201 6.47 0.05 0.85
C PHE A 201 7.07 0.59 -0.44
N LYS A 202 7.80 -0.27 -1.14
CA LYS A 202 8.25 -0.07 -2.51
C LYS A 202 7.82 -1.28 -3.34
N VAL A 203 7.03 -1.04 -4.38
CA VAL A 203 6.56 -2.09 -5.31
C VAL A 203 7.24 -1.87 -6.66
N TYR A 204 7.66 -2.96 -7.29
CA TYR A 204 8.36 -2.97 -8.58
C TYR A 204 9.49 -1.93 -8.65
N GLY A 205 10.35 -1.90 -7.63
CA GLY A 205 11.51 -0.98 -7.60
C GLY A 205 11.17 0.49 -7.36
N GLY A 206 9.89 0.83 -7.15
CA GLY A 206 9.39 2.18 -6.98
C GLY A 206 8.36 2.49 -8.04
N LEU A 207 7.09 2.42 -7.65
CA LEU A 207 5.96 2.66 -8.54
C LEU A 207 5.82 4.17 -8.77
N ALA A 208 6.08 4.64 -9.98
CA ALA A 208 5.87 6.04 -10.32
C ALA A 208 4.37 6.37 -10.33
N MET A 209 3.92 7.17 -9.36
CA MET A 209 2.56 7.68 -9.24
C MET A 209 2.59 9.19 -9.22
N GLY A 210 1.70 9.84 -9.96
CA GLY A 210 1.57 11.30 -9.98
C GLY A 210 0.19 11.70 -10.46
N GLY A 211 0.02 13.00 -10.72
CA GLY A 211 -1.28 13.56 -11.10
C GLY A 211 -2.18 13.88 -9.90
N ASP A 212 -1.59 14.05 -8.72
CA ASP A 212 -2.25 14.67 -7.58
C ASP A 212 -2.57 16.14 -7.92
N PRO A 213 -3.85 16.57 -7.89
CA PRO A 213 -4.19 17.97 -8.13
C PRO A 213 -3.58 18.96 -7.13
N GLU A 214 -3.30 18.54 -5.89
CA GLU A 214 -2.67 19.36 -4.85
C GLU A 214 -1.14 19.42 -5.03
N ALA A 215 -0.55 18.39 -5.64
CA ALA A 215 0.88 18.29 -5.93
C ALA A 215 1.14 17.85 -7.39
N PRO A 216 0.75 18.67 -8.40
CA PRO A 216 0.69 18.23 -9.81
C PRO A 216 2.06 17.91 -10.43
N ASN A 217 3.14 18.39 -9.81
CA ASN A 217 4.51 18.19 -10.28
C ASN A 217 5.23 17.06 -9.53
N GLU A 218 4.61 16.47 -8.52
CA GLU A 218 5.24 15.43 -7.72
C GLU A 218 4.99 14.04 -8.29
N VAL A 219 6.02 13.20 -8.16
CA VAL A 219 5.96 11.78 -8.47
C VAL A 219 6.36 11.01 -7.22
N CYS A 220 5.38 10.34 -6.62
CA CYS A 220 5.59 9.45 -5.49
C CYS A 220 6.12 8.11 -6.00
N ASN A 221 7.04 7.49 -5.26
CA ASN A 221 7.57 6.17 -5.59
C ASN A 221 7.43 5.13 -4.47
N GLN A 222 6.92 5.56 -3.32
CA GLN A 222 6.68 4.77 -2.13
C GLN A 222 5.26 4.99 -1.62
N ILE A 223 4.80 4.02 -0.83
CA ILE A 223 3.53 4.10 -0.12
C ILE A 223 3.83 3.93 1.36
N ALA A 224 3.24 4.76 2.20
CA ALA A 224 3.28 4.59 3.64
C ALA A 224 1.92 4.15 4.18
N VAL A 225 1.95 3.46 5.32
CA VAL A 225 0.77 3.22 6.14
C VAL A 225 1.10 3.52 7.59
N LEU A 226 0.30 4.37 8.22
CA LEU A 226 0.36 4.67 9.64
C LEU A 226 -0.83 4.02 10.33
N THR A 227 -0.58 3.37 11.46
CA THR A 227 -1.63 2.83 12.33
C THR A 227 -1.53 3.46 13.70
N ALA A 228 -2.67 3.68 14.36
CA ALA A 228 -2.72 4.07 15.77
C ALA A 228 -4.14 3.88 16.32
N PRO A 229 -4.32 3.87 17.65
CA PRO A 229 -5.64 3.99 18.25
C PRO A 229 -6.36 5.28 17.81
N ASN A 230 -7.68 5.26 17.65
CA ASN A 230 -8.49 6.39 17.17
C ASN A 230 -8.26 7.68 18.00
N ARG A 231 -8.06 7.53 19.31
CA ARG A 231 -7.78 8.66 20.22
C ARG A 231 -6.50 9.41 19.84
N THR A 232 -5.49 8.70 19.36
CA THR A 232 -4.18 9.27 19.00
C THR A 232 -4.29 10.10 17.72
N PHE A 233 -4.99 9.59 16.70
CA PHE A 233 -5.25 10.36 15.48
C PHE A 233 -6.07 11.62 15.75
N ARG A 234 -7.14 11.50 16.55
CA ARG A 234 -7.94 12.67 16.94
C ARG A 234 -7.11 13.73 17.64
N MET A 235 -6.19 13.35 18.52
CA MET A 235 -5.28 14.29 19.16
C MET A 235 -4.34 14.96 18.15
N ALA A 236 -3.76 14.20 17.22
CA ALA A 236 -2.89 14.78 16.18
C ALA A 236 -3.65 15.76 15.27
N GLU A 237 -4.88 15.42 14.88
CA GLU A 237 -5.76 16.27 14.08
C GLU A 237 -6.21 17.53 14.85
N LEU A 238 -6.47 17.41 16.16
CA LEU A 238 -6.77 18.56 17.00
C LEU A 238 -5.54 19.47 17.17
N LEU A 239 -4.35 18.90 17.43
CA LEU A 239 -3.12 19.66 17.59
C LEU A 239 -2.68 20.37 16.30
N SER A 240 -2.95 19.80 15.13
CA SER A 240 -2.75 20.47 13.86
C SER A 240 -3.72 21.64 13.65
N LYS A 241 -5.00 21.47 14.01
CA LYS A 241 -6.03 22.53 13.96
C LYS A 241 -5.75 23.69 14.91
N PHE A 242 -5.19 23.43 16.09
CA PHE A 242 -4.85 24.47 17.08
C PHE A 242 -3.45 25.08 16.91
N GLY A 243 -2.72 24.77 15.82
CA GLY A 243 -1.45 25.42 15.48
C GLY A 243 -0.28 25.09 16.42
N ALA A 244 -0.42 24.04 17.25
CA ALA A 244 0.67 23.53 18.08
C ALA A 244 1.70 22.73 17.25
N ILE A 245 1.32 22.33 16.04
CA ILE A 245 2.19 21.86 14.97
C ILE A 245 2.13 22.94 13.87
N PRO A 246 3.25 23.49 13.39
CA PRO A 246 3.23 24.48 12.31
C PRO A 246 2.35 23.97 11.17
N LYS A 247 1.46 24.81 10.63
CA LYS A 247 0.55 24.42 9.52
C LYS A 247 1.32 23.80 8.33
N GLU A 248 2.56 24.21 8.14
CA GLU A 248 3.53 23.70 7.16
C GLU A 248 4.02 22.25 7.43
N LYS A 249 3.77 21.68 8.62
CA LYS A 249 4.14 20.29 8.98
C LYS A 249 2.94 19.34 9.11
N ALA A 250 1.72 19.87 9.20
CA ALA A 250 0.53 19.06 9.42
C ALA A 250 -0.39 18.96 8.21
N ALA A 251 -0.32 19.91 7.27
CA ALA A 251 -1.04 19.81 5.99
C ALA A 251 -0.59 18.59 5.19
N ASP A 252 0.71 18.26 5.20
CA ASP A 252 1.30 17.15 4.44
C ASP A 252 1.06 15.76 5.04
N LEU A 253 0.57 15.68 6.29
CA LEU A 253 0.33 14.40 6.98
C LEU A 253 -1.08 13.84 6.75
N PHE A 254 -2.03 14.67 6.30
CA PHE A 254 -3.45 14.31 6.33
C PHE A 254 -4.28 14.86 5.14
N SER A 255 -3.70 15.48 4.10
CA SER A 255 -4.48 15.93 2.94
C SER A 255 -4.76 14.79 1.94
N SER A 256 -5.62 13.85 2.34
CA SER A 256 -6.35 13.03 1.36
C SER A 256 -7.62 12.41 1.93
N SER A 257 -8.49 13.17 2.60
CA SER A 257 -9.94 12.87 2.67
C SER A 257 -10.75 13.90 3.46
N GLN A 258 -10.80 15.17 3.03
CA GLN A 258 -11.95 16.02 3.35
C GLN A 258 -12.27 16.93 2.16
N ASN A 259 -13.07 16.40 1.21
CA ASN A 259 -14.13 17.11 0.48
C ASN A 259 -14.60 16.29 -0.73
N LYS A 260 -15.62 15.45 -0.52
CA LYS A 260 -16.84 15.31 -1.33
C LYS A 260 -17.71 14.17 -0.82
#